data_AF-A0A7K3ZJW1-F1
#
_entry.id   AF-A0A7K3ZJW1-F1
#
_cell.length_a   1.000
_cell.length_b   1.000
_cell.length_c   1.000
_cell.angle_alpha   90.00
_cell.angle_beta   90.00
_cell.angle_gamma   90.00
#
_symmetry.space_group_name_H-M   'P 1'
#
loop_
_entity.id
_entity.type
_entity.pdbx_description
1 polymer ?
#
loop_
_entity_poly.entity_id
_entity_poly.type
_entity_poly.pdbx_seq_one_letter_code
_entity_poly.pdbx_strand_id
1 'polypeptide(L)'
;MLSPRNAGTGGPVPKFSDYHIWKALTTLDETEPVGRKKLASDLKIGEGSTRTILNMLREHSLITIDKSGIRLTKKGEDSKSIVNMKIKRIQVSDITIGDYDCVVHVPQMARKISFGCEERDIAIKAGATGATTLVCSGGRLVFPGSNFPVEEKVESVLRNNFDIRNEDVIIIGTAEEVDQAEVGAVTAGIKLVGGLQMNRELRDILTPRSTGNELLSLAFAIHDLVGGLPVCAKSRDNLGIRIENGAVIDNAYTGLVLEEVIDVGTTIRKIAVDGPYKGIRVIVTPVELDNRVIAAIGVVDIRSMAGINNLIRLRSDDNE
;
A
#
# COMPACT_ATOMS: atom_id res chain seq x y z
N MET A 1 31.50 -0.93 -30.64
CA MET A 1 31.82 -1.19 -29.23
C MET A 1 30.53 -1.12 -28.42
N LEU A 2 30.33 -2.08 -27.55
CA LEU A 2 29.02 -2.56 -27.05
C LEU A 2 28.32 -1.58 -26.09
N SER A 3 27.01 -1.40 -26.30
CA SER A 3 26.06 -0.82 -25.34
C SER A 3 25.84 -1.75 -24.14
N PRO A 4 25.64 -1.24 -22.92
CA PRO A 4 25.27 -2.06 -21.77
C PRO A 4 23.81 -2.54 -21.91
N ARG A 5 23.63 -3.84 -21.74
CA ARG A 5 22.34 -4.53 -21.72
C ARG A 5 21.60 -4.20 -20.42
N ASN A 6 20.42 -3.58 -20.55
CA ASN A 6 19.41 -3.58 -19.48
C ASN A 6 18.86 -5.01 -19.33
N ALA A 7 19.33 -5.74 -18.33
CA ALA A 7 18.73 -6.99 -17.89
C ALA A 7 17.63 -6.69 -16.86
N GLY A 8 16.50 -6.17 -17.33
CA GLY A 8 15.28 -6.09 -16.53
C GLY A 8 14.59 -7.45 -16.49
N THR A 9 14.83 -8.24 -15.45
CA THR A 9 14.00 -9.43 -15.13
C THR A 9 12.73 -8.97 -14.40
N GLY A 10 11.85 -8.28 -15.13
CA GLY A 10 10.49 -8.01 -14.69
C GLY A 10 9.55 -9.01 -15.36
N GLY A 11 8.80 -9.79 -14.59
CA GLY A 11 7.60 -10.43 -15.13
C GLY A 11 6.70 -9.37 -15.79
N PRO A 12 5.82 -9.74 -16.74
CA PRO A 12 5.00 -8.79 -17.46
C PRO A 12 4.25 -7.87 -16.48
N VAL A 13 4.36 -6.56 -16.71
CA VAL A 13 3.68 -5.55 -15.90
C VAL A 13 2.18 -5.90 -15.88
N PRO A 14 1.56 -6.04 -14.70
CA PRO A 14 0.12 -6.25 -14.60
C PRO A 14 -0.61 -5.19 -15.41
N LYS A 15 -1.47 -5.61 -16.34
CA LYS A 15 -2.25 -4.69 -17.19
C LYS A 15 -3.48 -4.12 -16.47
N PHE A 16 -3.41 -4.00 -15.15
CA PHE A 16 -4.48 -3.49 -14.29
C PHE A 16 -3.84 -2.79 -13.07
N SER A 17 -4.65 -1.99 -12.38
CA SER A 17 -4.25 -1.16 -11.24
C SER A 17 -5.23 -1.32 -10.08
N ASP A 18 -4.94 -0.69 -8.94
CA ASP A 18 -5.83 -0.68 -7.76
C ASP A 18 -7.24 -0.21 -8.10
N TYR A 19 -7.39 0.75 -9.03
CA TYR A 19 -8.68 1.17 -9.55
C TYR A 19 -9.52 -0.02 -10.06
N HIS A 20 -8.90 -0.96 -10.77
CA HIS A 20 -9.63 -2.11 -11.34
C HIS A 20 -10.05 -3.12 -10.28
N ILE A 21 -9.22 -3.30 -9.24
CA ILE A 21 -9.56 -4.17 -8.11
C ILE A 21 -10.72 -3.54 -7.32
N TRP A 22 -10.62 -2.24 -7.03
CA TRP A 22 -11.68 -1.47 -6.37
C TRP A 22 -12.98 -1.51 -7.18
N LYS A 23 -12.90 -1.31 -8.51
CA LYS A 23 -14.06 -1.33 -9.40
C LYS A 23 -14.70 -2.71 -9.42
N ALA A 24 -13.90 -3.77 -9.39
CA ALA A 24 -14.42 -5.13 -9.31
C ALA A 24 -15.19 -5.33 -7.99
N LEU A 25 -14.61 -4.97 -6.86
CA LEU A 25 -15.26 -5.08 -5.55
C LEU A 25 -16.57 -4.28 -5.48
N THR A 26 -16.57 -3.05 -6.00
CA THR A 26 -17.76 -2.18 -5.95
C THR A 26 -18.84 -2.56 -6.96
N THR A 27 -18.48 -3.24 -8.05
CA THR A 27 -19.44 -3.79 -9.03
C THR A 27 -20.15 -5.05 -8.52
N LEU A 28 -19.52 -5.79 -7.61
CA LEU A 28 -20.05 -7.03 -7.05
C LEU A 28 -20.94 -6.76 -5.83
N ASP A 29 -21.80 -7.73 -5.54
CA ASP A 29 -22.74 -7.72 -4.41
C ASP A 29 -22.76 -9.10 -3.73
N GLU A 30 -23.22 -9.16 -2.47
CA GLU A 30 -23.39 -10.41 -1.72
C GLU A 30 -24.55 -11.26 -2.25
N THR A 31 -25.59 -10.63 -2.81
CA THR A 31 -26.83 -11.29 -3.21
C THR A 31 -26.94 -11.51 -4.72
N GLU A 32 -26.65 -10.50 -5.53
CA GLU A 32 -26.80 -10.57 -6.98
C GLU A 32 -25.49 -11.00 -7.66
N PRO A 33 -25.44 -12.18 -8.31
CA PRO A 33 -24.23 -12.62 -8.99
C PRO A 33 -23.97 -11.85 -10.27
N VAL A 34 -22.69 -11.52 -10.51
CA VAL A 34 -22.24 -10.91 -11.77
C VAL A 34 -21.51 -11.94 -12.64
N GLY A 35 -21.86 -11.98 -13.92
CA GLY A 35 -21.18 -12.83 -14.90
C GLY A 35 -19.80 -12.32 -15.27
N ARG A 36 -18.84 -13.24 -15.49
CA ARG A 36 -17.43 -12.91 -15.83
C ARG A 36 -17.28 -11.96 -17.03
N LYS A 37 -18.09 -12.15 -18.09
CA LYS A 37 -18.07 -11.30 -19.29
C LYS A 37 -18.56 -9.89 -19.01
N LYS A 38 -19.64 -9.75 -18.22
CA LYS A 38 -20.16 -8.45 -17.79
C LYS A 38 -19.10 -7.71 -16.97
N LEU A 39 -18.52 -8.38 -15.97
CA LEU A 39 -17.45 -7.79 -15.17
C LEU A 39 -16.23 -7.36 -16.00
N ALA A 40 -15.76 -8.20 -16.93
CA ALA A 40 -14.63 -7.84 -17.79
C ALA A 40 -14.93 -6.59 -18.64
N SER A 41 -16.16 -6.47 -19.16
CA SER A 41 -16.62 -5.30 -19.90
C SER A 41 -16.63 -4.04 -19.03
N ASP A 42 -17.16 -4.14 -17.80
CA ASP A 42 -17.27 -3.01 -16.87
C ASP A 42 -15.90 -2.50 -16.41
N LEU A 43 -14.94 -3.43 -16.24
CA LEU A 43 -13.55 -3.12 -15.88
C LEU A 43 -12.74 -2.54 -17.05
N LYS A 44 -13.20 -2.71 -18.31
CA LYS A 44 -12.48 -2.26 -19.53
C LYS A 44 -11.03 -2.78 -19.62
N ILE A 45 -10.80 -4.01 -19.14
CA ILE A 45 -9.50 -4.70 -19.24
C ILE A 45 -9.67 -6.07 -19.90
N GLY A 46 -8.56 -6.62 -20.42
CA GLY A 46 -8.56 -7.92 -21.06
C GLY A 46 -8.92 -9.08 -20.12
N GLU A 47 -9.51 -10.14 -20.67
CA GLU A 47 -10.01 -11.30 -19.90
C GLU A 47 -8.94 -11.94 -18.99
N GLY A 48 -7.69 -11.97 -19.45
CA GLY A 48 -6.57 -12.47 -18.66
C GLY A 48 -6.36 -11.67 -17.37
N SER A 49 -6.40 -10.33 -17.44
CA SER A 49 -6.31 -9.45 -16.27
C SER A 49 -7.50 -9.62 -15.34
N THR A 50 -8.72 -9.70 -15.90
CA THR A 50 -9.94 -9.95 -15.12
C THR A 50 -9.84 -11.27 -14.35
N ARG A 51 -9.34 -12.34 -15.00
CA ARG A 51 -9.11 -13.62 -14.34
C ARG A 51 -8.10 -13.51 -13.20
N THR A 52 -7.02 -12.74 -13.38
CA THR A 52 -6.04 -12.50 -12.31
C THR A 52 -6.68 -11.75 -11.13
N ILE A 53 -7.45 -10.69 -11.38
CA ILE A 53 -8.18 -9.96 -10.31
C ILE A 53 -9.12 -10.90 -9.55
N LEU A 54 -9.90 -11.70 -10.26
CA LEU A 54 -10.82 -12.66 -9.64
C LEU A 54 -10.09 -13.73 -8.83
N ASN A 55 -8.95 -14.21 -9.30
CA ASN A 55 -8.15 -15.17 -8.53
C ASN A 55 -7.63 -14.54 -7.23
N MET A 56 -7.07 -13.32 -7.29
CA MET A 56 -6.61 -12.61 -6.10
C MET A 56 -7.75 -12.39 -5.10
N LEU A 57 -8.89 -11.82 -5.54
CA LEU A 57 -10.03 -11.58 -4.66
C LEU A 57 -10.55 -12.89 -4.01
N ARG A 58 -10.51 -14.01 -4.75
CA ARG A 58 -10.92 -15.32 -4.24
C ARG A 58 -9.89 -15.89 -3.26
N GLU A 59 -8.60 -15.75 -3.52
CA GLU A 59 -7.51 -16.19 -2.62
C GLU A 59 -7.58 -15.48 -1.27
N HIS A 60 -8.00 -14.21 -1.25
CA HIS A 60 -8.25 -13.45 -0.02
C HIS A 60 -9.64 -13.71 0.59
N SER A 61 -10.42 -14.64 0.05
CA SER A 61 -11.79 -14.99 0.49
C SER A 61 -12.79 -13.83 0.43
N LEU A 62 -12.60 -12.89 -0.50
CA LEU A 62 -13.48 -11.72 -0.68
C LEU A 62 -14.64 -12.00 -1.64
N ILE A 63 -14.49 -12.98 -2.52
CA ILE A 63 -15.52 -13.39 -3.48
C ILE A 63 -15.72 -14.90 -3.49
N THR A 64 -16.91 -15.30 -3.92
CA THR A 64 -17.21 -16.67 -4.34
C THR A 64 -17.52 -16.69 -5.83
N ILE A 65 -17.19 -17.79 -6.50
CA ILE A 65 -17.46 -17.99 -7.92
C ILE A 65 -18.08 -19.36 -8.10
N ASP A 66 -19.31 -19.39 -8.63
CA ASP A 66 -20.02 -20.62 -8.96
C ASP A 66 -20.67 -20.53 -10.35
N LYS A 67 -21.56 -21.47 -10.68
CA LYS A 67 -22.24 -21.55 -11.98
C LYS A 67 -23.13 -20.33 -12.26
N SER A 68 -23.66 -19.67 -11.23
CA SER A 68 -24.53 -18.50 -11.34
C SER A 68 -23.76 -17.19 -11.50
N GLY A 69 -22.47 -17.14 -11.12
CA GLY A 69 -21.61 -15.99 -11.32
C GLY A 69 -20.67 -15.74 -10.15
N ILE A 70 -20.30 -14.47 -9.97
CA ILE A 70 -19.38 -13.99 -8.94
C ILE A 70 -20.18 -13.18 -7.92
N ARG A 71 -19.97 -13.45 -6.63
CA ARG A 71 -20.57 -12.71 -5.50
C ARG A 71 -19.50 -12.30 -4.50
N LEU A 72 -19.75 -11.25 -3.74
CA LEU A 72 -18.97 -10.94 -2.55
C LEU A 72 -19.26 -11.98 -1.46
N THR A 73 -18.26 -12.27 -0.64
CA THR A 73 -18.47 -12.89 0.67
C THR A 73 -18.80 -11.81 1.69
N LYS A 74 -19.20 -12.21 2.91
CA LYS A 74 -19.33 -11.27 4.03
C LYS A 74 -18.04 -10.45 4.27
N LYS A 75 -16.88 -11.11 4.21
CA LYS A 75 -15.55 -10.46 4.30
C LYS A 75 -15.32 -9.47 3.15
N GLY A 76 -15.77 -9.82 1.94
CA GLY A 76 -15.73 -8.95 0.77
C GLY A 76 -16.56 -7.68 0.94
N GLU A 77 -17.78 -7.82 1.45
CA GLU A 77 -18.66 -6.69 1.73
C GLU A 77 -18.10 -5.78 2.83
N ASP A 78 -17.59 -6.38 3.91
CA ASP A 78 -16.92 -5.62 4.98
C ASP A 78 -15.69 -4.88 4.42
N SER A 79 -14.90 -5.49 3.52
CA SER A 79 -13.76 -4.85 2.86
C SER A 79 -14.18 -3.71 1.91
N LYS A 80 -15.28 -3.89 1.18
CA LYS A 80 -15.89 -2.86 0.31
C LYS A 80 -16.34 -1.65 1.12
N SER A 81 -16.85 -1.86 2.33
CA SER A 81 -17.31 -0.79 3.22
C SER A 81 -16.18 0.16 3.68
N ILE A 82 -14.95 -0.34 3.79
CA ILE A 82 -13.76 0.46 4.18
C ILE A 82 -13.38 1.48 3.09
N VAL A 83 -13.58 1.10 1.82
CA VAL A 83 -13.30 1.94 0.65
C VAL A 83 -14.58 2.53 0.05
N ASN A 84 -15.58 2.76 0.89
CA ASN A 84 -16.90 3.25 0.49
C ASN A 84 -16.84 4.73 0.07
N MET A 85 -16.61 4.94 -1.21
CA MET A 85 -16.64 6.23 -1.87
C MET A 85 -17.86 6.31 -2.78
N LYS A 86 -18.51 7.48 -2.81
CA LYS A 86 -19.59 7.74 -3.77
C LYS A 86 -19.04 8.46 -4.98
N ILE A 87 -19.45 8.03 -6.17
CA ILE A 87 -18.87 8.50 -7.42
C ILE A 87 -19.98 8.92 -8.36
N LYS A 88 -19.82 10.09 -8.98
CA LYS A 88 -20.67 10.53 -10.08
C LYS A 88 -19.87 11.23 -11.16
N ARG A 89 -20.18 10.89 -12.41
CA ARG A 89 -19.70 11.59 -13.60
C ARG A 89 -20.61 12.81 -13.83
N ILE A 90 -20.18 13.96 -13.32
CA ILE A 90 -20.91 15.23 -13.42
C ILE A 90 -19.92 16.31 -13.80
N GLN A 91 -20.29 17.19 -14.73
CA GLN A 91 -19.45 18.33 -15.08
C GLN A 91 -19.49 19.37 -13.96
N VAL A 92 -18.33 19.75 -13.46
CA VAL A 92 -18.19 20.78 -12.42
C VAL A 92 -17.47 21.96 -13.07
N SER A 93 -18.24 22.86 -13.69
CA SER A 93 -17.69 23.98 -14.45
C SER A 93 -16.81 24.90 -13.59
N ASP A 94 -15.94 25.67 -14.26
CA ASP A 94 -15.22 26.83 -13.71
C ASP A 94 -14.05 26.51 -12.74
N ILE A 95 -13.85 25.24 -12.34
CA ILE A 95 -12.73 24.81 -11.50
C ILE A 95 -11.92 23.62 -12.07
N THR A 96 -12.18 23.25 -13.32
CA THR A 96 -11.58 22.10 -14.01
C THR A 96 -11.01 22.51 -15.38
N ILE A 97 -10.08 21.71 -15.90
CA ILE A 97 -9.23 22.04 -17.06
C ILE A 97 -9.49 21.18 -18.31
N GLY A 98 -10.47 20.27 -18.28
CA GLY A 98 -10.73 19.30 -19.34
C GLY A 98 -12.22 19.09 -19.57
N ASP A 99 -12.53 18.28 -20.58
CA ASP A 99 -13.89 18.15 -21.12
C ASP A 99 -14.82 17.32 -20.25
N TYR A 100 -14.27 16.43 -19.42
CA TYR A 100 -15.02 15.54 -18.56
C TYR A 100 -14.51 15.54 -17.13
N ASP A 101 -15.47 15.57 -16.21
CA ASP A 101 -15.23 15.48 -14.77
C ASP A 101 -15.84 14.22 -14.15
N CYS A 102 -15.13 13.68 -13.16
CA CYS A 102 -15.64 12.65 -12.27
C CYS A 102 -15.41 13.07 -10.81
N VAL A 103 -16.49 13.09 -10.05
CA VAL A 103 -16.49 13.51 -8.66
C VAL A 103 -16.54 12.28 -7.75
N VAL A 104 -15.59 12.22 -6.84
CA VAL A 104 -15.46 11.21 -5.78
C VAL A 104 -15.67 11.88 -4.44
N HIS A 105 -16.70 11.45 -3.71
CA HIS A 105 -16.98 11.85 -2.34
C HIS A 105 -16.39 10.81 -1.38
N VAL A 106 -15.50 11.28 -0.50
CA VAL A 106 -14.80 10.48 0.50
C VAL A 106 -15.17 11.01 1.90
N PRO A 107 -15.97 10.27 2.68
CA PRO A 107 -16.43 10.74 3.99
C PRO A 107 -15.30 10.84 5.02
N GLN A 108 -15.34 11.86 5.90
CA GLN A 108 -14.51 11.97 7.11
C GLN A 108 -12.98 11.92 6.91
N MET A 109 -12.48 12.37 5.76
CA MET A 109 -11.06 12.30 5.40
C MET A 109 -10.34 13.65 5.30
N ALA A 110 -11.02 14.77 5.60
CA ALA A 110 -10.47 16.12 5.43
C ALA A 110 -9.15 16.33 6.17
N ARG A 111 -8.97 15.72 7.34
CA ARG A 111 -7.76 15.85 8.16
C ARG A 111 -6.49 15.28 7.53
N LYS A 112 -6.63 14.41 6.53
CA LYS A 112 -5.49 13.85 5.79
C LYS A 112 -5.09 14.72 4.59
N ILE A 113 -5.90 15.71 4.23
CA ILE A 113 -5.66 16.61 3.11
C ILE A 113 -4.88 17.83 3.59
N SER A 114 -3.75 18.12 2.95
CA SER A 114 -2.98 19.35 3.19
C SER A 114 -3.35 20.46 2.20
N PHE A 115 -2.92 20.34 0.94
CA PHE A 115 -3.16 21.34 -0.11
C PHE A 115 -3.80 20.75 -1.38
N GLY A 116 -4.20 19.47 -1.37
CA GLY A 116 -4.76 18.78 -2.54
C GLY A 116 -3.74 18.43 -3.63
N CYS A 117 -2.46 18.76 -3.45
CA CYS A 117 -1.41 18.52 -4.45
C CYS A 117 -1.09 17.03 -4.61
N GLU A 118 -1.11 16.26 -3.52
CA GLU A 118 -0.86 14.83 -3.57
C GLU A 118 -1.95 14.11 -4.37
N GLU A 119 -3.22 14.44 -4.13
CA GLU A 119 -4.37 13.89 -4.85
C GLU A 119 -4.30 14.21 -6.34
N ARG A 120 -3.96 15.46 -6.69
CA ARG A 120 -3.75 15.88 -8.08
C ARG A 120 -2.64 15.08 -8.76
N ASP A 121 -1.48 14.96 -8.12
CA ASP A 121 -0.34 14.27 -8.70
C ASP A 121 -0.62 12.75 -8.85
N ILE A 122 -1.38 12.16 -7.92
CA ILE A 122 -1.86 10.77 -8.03
C ILE A 122 -2.82 10.62 -9.21
N ALA A 123 -3.79 11.53 -9.36
CA ALA A 123 -4.74 11.47 -10.46
C ALA A 123 -4.05 11.61 -11.83
N ILE A 124 -3.08 12.52 -11.95
CA ILE A 124 -2.29 12.71 -13.17
C ILE A 124 -1.48 11.45 -13.49
N LYS A 125 -0.80 10.86 -12.49
CA LYS A 125 -0.06 9.60 -12.67
C LYS A 125 -0.97 8.43 -13.08
N ALA A 126 -2.25 8.49 -12.73
CA ALA A 126 -3.24 7.48 -13.09
C ALA A 126 -3.89 7.69 -14.47
N GLY A 127 -3.58 8.80 -15.16
CA GLY A 127 -4.02 9.08 -16.54
C GLY A 127 -4.98 10.25 -16.70
N ALA A 128 -5.42 10.90 -15.61
CA ALA A 128 -6.22 12.12 -15.72
C ALA A 128 -5.36 13.33 -16.15
N THR A 129 -6.00 14.35 -16.72
CA THR A 129 -5.34 15.63 -17.03
C THR A 129 -5.04 16.41 -15.75
N GLY A 130 -5.89 16.26 -14.72
CA GLY A 130 -5.69 16.87 -13.42
C GLY A 130 -6.72 16.39 -12.40
N ALA A 131 -6.63 16.95 -11.19
CA ALA A 131 -7.69 16.86 -10.21
C ALA A 131 -7.72 18.10 -9.31
N THR A 132 -8.92 18.42 -8.83
CA THR A 132 -9.19 19.45 -7.83
C THR A 132 -9.75 18.80 -6.57
N THR A 133 -9.17 19.11 -5.42
CA THR A 133 -9.61 18.57 -4.13
C THR A 133 -10.20 19.69 -3.27
N LEU A 134 -11.38 19.42 -2.70
CA LEU A 134 -12.09 20.29 -1.78
C LEU A 134 -12.33 19.56 -0.46
N VAL A 135 -12.35 20.31 0.64
CA VAL A 135 -12.70 19.79 1.97
C VAL A 135 -13.92 20.52 2.51
N CYS A 136 -14.79 19.80 3.23
CA CYS A 136 -15.92 20.42 3.92
C CYS A 136 -15.50 20.82 5.33
N SER A 137 -15.41 22.12 5.60
CA SER A 137 -15.02 22.68 6.89
C SER A 137 -15.99 23.76 7.33
N GLY A 138 -16.46 23.69 8.58
CA GLY A 138 -17.52 24.57 9.08
C GLY A 138 -18.82 24.49 8.27
N GLY A 139 -19.08 23.34 7.62
CA GLY A 139 -20.24 23.15 6.75
C GLY A 139 -20.14 23.80 5.37
N ARG A 140 -18.98 24.37 4.98
CA ARG A 140 -18.73 24.92 3.63
C ARG A 140 -17.66 24.12 2.90
N LEU A 141 -17.76 24.06 1.58
CA LEU A 141 -16.69 23.53 0.74
C LEU A 141 -15.60 24.58 0.53
N VAL A 142 -14.36 24.21 0.83
CA VAL A 142 -13.20 25.12 0.72
C VAL A 142 -12.02 24.44 0.03
N PHE A 143 -11.15 25.24 -0.57
CA PHE A 143 -9.86 24.78 -1.04
C PHE A 143 -8.92 24.51 0.15
N PRO A 144 -8.30 23.33 0.22
CA PRO A 144 -7.44 22.97 1.32
C PRO A 144 -6.21 23.88 1.41
N GLY A 145 -5.77 24.18 2.64
CA GLY A 145 -4.61 25.03 2.94
C GLY A 145 -4.84 26.55 2.85
N SER A 146 -5.78 27.02 2.02
CA SER A 146 -6.17 28.44 1.97
C SER A 146 -7.48 28.73 2.71
N ASN A 147 -8.31 27.71 2.95
CA ASN A 147 -9.69 27.84 3.43
C ASN A 147 -10.55 28.80 2.59
N PHE A 148 -10.15 29.05 1.35
CA PHE A 148 -10.93 29.87 0.44
C PHE A 148 -12.20 29.10 0.03
N PRO A 149 -13.39 29.67 0.17
CA PRO A 149 -14.63 28.99 -0.20
C PRO A 149 -14.71 28.81 -1.72
N VAL A 150 -15.29 27.68 -2.12
CA VAL A 150 -15.63 27.47 -3.53
C VAL A 150 -16.82 28.36 -3.92
N GLU A 151 -16.96 28.66 -5.21
CA GLU A 151 -18.10 29.42 -5.73
C GLU A 151 -19.44 28.72 -5.46
N GLU A 152 -20.48 29.51 -5.18
CA GLU A 152 -21.81 29.01 -4.81
C GLU A 152 -22.43 28.08 -5.87
N LYS A 153 -22.17 28.37 -7.16
CA LYS A 153 -22.63 27.54 -8.28
C LYS A 153 -22.03 26.14 -8.22
N VAL A 154 -20.73 26.04 -7.99
CA VAL A 154 -20.01 24.75 -7.86
C VAL A 154 -20.47 24.01 -6.60
N GLU A 155 -20.55 24.71 -5.47
CA GLU A 155 -21.03 24.11 -4.21
C GLU A 155 -22.45 23.55 -4.37
N SER A 156 -23.34 24.28 -5.06
CA SER A 156 -24.71 23.84 -5.33
C SER A 156 -24.76 22.57 -6.18
N VAL A 157 -23.95 22.49 -7.25
CA VAL A 157 -23.87 21.29 -8.10
C VAL A 157 -23.42 20.07 -7.29
N LEU A 158 -22.42 20.24 -6.43
CA LEU A 158 -21.90 19.16 -5.58
C LEU A 158 -22.93 18.72 -4.53
N ARG A 159 -23.57 19.66 -3.83
CA ARG A 159 -24.58 19.36 -2.80
C ARG A 159 -25.86 18.75 -3.34
N ASN A 160 -26.27 19.10 -4.55
CA ASN A 160 -27.40 18.46 -5.23
C ASN A 160 -27.12 16.98 -5.56
N ASN A 161 -25.84 16.59 -5.63
CA ASN A 161 -25.43 15.26 -6.03
C ASN A 161 -24.96 14.38 -4.88
N PHE A 162 -24.48 14.98 -3.79
CA PHE A 162 -23.87 14.29 -2.66
C PHE A 162 -24.36 14.88 -1.33
N ASP A 163 -24.60 14.02 -0.35
CA ASP A 163 -24.82 14.42 1.05
C ASP A 163 -23.47 14.73 1.70
N ILE A 164 -22.99 15.96 1.51
CA ILE A 164 -21.67 16.41 1.95
C ILE A 164 -21.76 16.95 3.38
N ARG A 165 -21.05 16.27 4.29
CA ARG A 165 -21.00 16.61 5.71
C ARG A 165 -19.64 17.20 6.08
N ASN A 166 -19.55 17.79 7.27
CA ASN A 166 -18.29 18.32 7.75
C ASN A 166 -17.23 17.22 7.87
N GLU A 167 -15.97 17.56 7.59
CA GLU A 167 -14.82 16.65 7.47
C GLU A 167 -14.82 15.73 6.23
N ASP A 168 -15.78 15.86 5.33
CA ASP A 168 -15.76 15.13 4.06
C ASP A 168 -14.80 15.76 3.04
N VAL A 169 -14.36 14.94 2.09
CA VAL A 169 -13.50 15.34 0.97
C VAL A 169 -14.22 15.10 -0.34
N ILE A 170 -14.06 16.04 -1.27
CA ILE A 170 -14.48 15.91 -2.65
C ILE A 170 -13.23 15.95 -3.52
N ILE A 171 -13.03 14.92 -4.33
CA ILE A 171 -11.96 14.87 -5.33
C ILE A 171 -12.63 14.89 -6.70
N ILE A 172 -12.28 15.86 -7.52
CA ILE A 172 -12.80 16.05 -8.87
C ILE A 172 -11.66 15.74 -9.83
N GLY A 173 -11.67 14.56 -10.43
CA GLY A 173 -10.73 14.24 -11.50
C GLY A 173 -11.25 14.76 -12.83
N THR A 174 -10.35 15.25 -13.66
CA THR A 174 -10.67 15.88 -14.94
C THR A 174 -9.80 15.32 -16.05
N ALA A 175 -10.39 15.01 -17.20
CA ALA A 175 -9.66 14.53 -18.37
C ALA A 175 -10.38 14.81 -19.69
N GLU A 176 -9.71 14.51 -20.81
CA GLU A 176 -10.29 14.52 -22.17
C GLU A 176 -11.20 13.31 -22.43
N GLU A 177 -11.10 12.27 -21.61
CA GLU A 177 -11.95 11.08 -21.68
C GLU A 177 -12.60 10.78 -20.32
N VAL A 178 -13.89 10.43 -20.34
CA VAL A 178 -14.69 10.15 -19.14
C VAL A 178 -14.04 9.09 -18.24
N ASP A 179 -13.48 8.03 -18.83
CA ASP A 179 -12.88 6.95 -18.04
C ASP A 179 -11.59 7.39 -17.35
N GLN A 180 -10.78 8.26 -17.97
CA GLN A 180 -9.55 8.76 -17.37
C GLN A 180 -9.83 9.70 -16.19
N ALA A 181 -10.86 10.55 -16.32
CA ALA A 181 -11.33 11.39 -15.22
C ALA A 181 -11.74 10.54 -14.00
N GLU A 182 -12.48 9.46 -14.24
CA GLU A 182 -12.87 8.52 -13.18
C GLU A 182 -11.68 7.77 -12.58
N VAL A 183 -10.81 7.20 -13.42
CA VAL A 183 -9.61 6.47 -12.96
C VAL A 183 -8.75 7.36 -12.08
N GLY A 184 -8.52 8.62 -12.49
CA GLY A 184 -7.74 9.58 -11.71
C GLY A 184 -8.35 9.90 -10.36
N ALA A 185 -9.63 10.33 -10.36
CA ALA A 185 -10.33 10.73 -9.13
C ALA A 185 -10.42 9.57 -8.13
N VAL A 186 -10.79 8.38 -8.61
CA VAL A 186 -10.96 7.19 -7.77
C VAL A 186 -9.62 6.71 -7.23
N THR A 187 -8.55 6.73 -8.03
CA THR A 187 -7.22 6.32 -7.56
C THR A 187 -6.72 7.23 -6.44
N ALA A 188 -6.94 8.54 -6.56
CA ALA A 188 -6.66 9.49 -5.48
C ALA A 188 -7.49 9.19 -4.23
N GLY A 189 -8.79 8.92 -4.38
CA GLY A 189 -9.67 8.53 -3.27
C GLY A 189 -9.24 7.23 -2.58
N ILE A 190 -8.88 6.19 -3.34
CA ILE A 190 -8.33 4.92 -2.81
C ILE A 190 -7.09 5.21 -1.97
N LYS A 191 -6.17 6.03 -2.48
CA LYS A 191 -4.93 6.34 -1.76
C LYS A 191 -5.20 7.11 -0.46
N LEU A 192 -6.13 8.06 -0.50
CA LEU A 192 -6.55 8.86 0.66
C LEU A 192 -7.07 7.97 1.79
N VAL A 193 -7.94 7.00 1.50
CA VAL A 193 -8.48 6.07 2.51
C VAL A 193 -7.45 5.03 3.00
N GLY A 194 -6.23 5.04 2.47
CA GLY A 194 -5.12 4.18 2.91
C GLY A 194 -4.88 2.97 2.02
N GLY A 195 -5.44 2.95 0.81
CA GLY A 195 -5.31 1.85 -0.16
C GLY A 195 -6.39 0.78 -0.01
N LEU A 196 -6.35 -0.19 -0.92
CA LEU A 196 -7.19 -1.39 -0.82
C LEU A 196 -6.60 -2.32 0.25
N GLN A 197 -7.19 -2.31 1.43
CA GLN A 197 -6.78 -3.19 2.53
C GLN A 197 -7.29 -4.62 2.28
N MET A 198 -6.68 -5.33 1.34
CA MET A 198 -6.97 -6.73 1.05
C MET A 198 -6.32 -7.64 2.10
N ASN A 199 -6.64 -7.44 3.38
CA ASN A 199 -6.14 -8.21 4.53
C ASN A 199 -4.61 -8.14 4.67
N ARG A 200 -4.09 -7.22 5.51
CA ARG A 200 -2.68 -7.17 5.93
C ARG A 200 -2.26 -8.45 6.63
N GLU A 201 -1.91 -9.48 5.87
CA GLU A 201 -1.06 -10.55 6.35
C GLU A 201 0.37 -10.01 6.42
N LEU A 202 1.24 -10.63 7.24
CA LEU A 202 2.70 -10.36 7.24
C LEU A 202 3.31 -10.29 5.82
N ARG A 203 2.63 -10.92 4.86
CA ARG A 203 2.91 -10.89 3.42
C ARG A 203 2.96 -9.48 2.83
N ASP A 204 2.00 -8.61 3.17
CA ASP A 204 1.90 -7.26 2.60
C ASP A 204 2.99 -6.32 3.15
N ILE A 205 3.38 -6.57 4.41
CA ILE A 205 4.38 -5.83 5.20
C ILE A 205 5.80 -6.00 4.64
N LEU A 206 6.07 -7.12 3.97
CA LEU A 206 7.41 -7.54 3.61
C LEU A 206 7.64 -7.60 2.09
N THR A 207 6.63 -7.27 1.27
CA THR A 207 6.83 -7.23 -0.19
C THR A 207 7.91 -6.21 -0.59
N PRO A 208 8.62 -6.42 -1.71
CA PRO A 208 9.62 -5.45 -2.19
C PRO A 208 9.06 -4.07 -2.54
N ARG A 209 7.72 -3.96 -2.66
CA ARG A 209 6.98 -2.70 -2.88
C ARG A 209 6.57 -1.99 -1.59
N SER A 210 6.83 -2.58 -0.42
CA SER A 210 6.59 -1.90 0.86
C SER A 210 7.49 -0.67 0.95
N THR A 211 6.85 0.50 1.13
CA THR A 211 7.55 1.71 1.56
C THR A 211 8.19 1.38 2.90
N GLY A 212 9.51 1.55 3.08
CA GLY A 212 10.35 1.00 4.17
C GLY A 212 9.91 1.19 5.64
N ASN A 213 8.75 1.78 5.91
CA ASN A 213 8.11 1.95 7.23
C ASN A 213 7.74 0.61 7.91
N GLU A 214 7.50 -0.45 7.16
CA GLU A 214 7.03 -1.73 7.69
C GLU A 214 8.18 -2.62 8.20
N LEU A 215 9.24 -2.78 7.41
CA LEU A 215 10.49 -3.41 7.85
C LEU A 215 11.11 -2.64 9.04
N LEU A 216 10.95 -1.32 9.05
CA LEU A 216 11.35 -0.46 10.16
C LEU A 216 10.61 -0.79 11.45
N SER A 217 9.29 -0.97 11.38
CA SER A 217 8.47 -1.34 12.53
C SER A 217 8.88 -2.69 13.12
N LEU A 218 9.14 -3.67 12.25
CA LEU A 218 9.63 -5.00 12.67
C LEU A 218 11.03 -4.91 13.30
N ALA A 219 11.93 -4.12 12.71
CA ALA A 219 13.28 -3.95 13.24
C ALA A 219 13.29 -3.26 14.62
N PHE A 220 12.41 -2.28 14.86
CA PHE A 220 12.21 -1.69 16.20
C PHE A 220 11.67 -2.71 17.21
N ALA A 221 10.67 -3.51 16.83
CA ALA A 221 10.17 -4.57 17.72
C ALA A 221 11.27 -5.57 18.09
N ILE A 222 12.10 -5.97 17.13
CA ILE A 222 13.25 -6.84 17.39
C ILE A 222 14.25 -6.14 18.30
N HIS A 223 14.57 -4.87 18.06
CA HIS A 223 15.48 -4.07 18.90
C HIS A 223 15.06 -4.11 20.38
N ASP A 224 13.77 -3.91 20.65
CA ASP A 224 13.23 -3.97 22.00
C ASP A 224 13.29 -5.40 22.58
N LEU A 225 12.93 -6.42 21.78
CA LEU A 225 12.96 -7.82 22.20
C LEU A 225 14.37 -8.32 22.54
N VAL A 226 15.40 -7.80 21.86
CA VAL A 226 16.80 -8.16 22.13
C VAL A 226 17.45 -7.28 23.20
N GLY A 227 16.66 -6.50 23.95
CA GLY A 227 17.15 -5.69 25.06
C GLY A 227 17.91 -4.44 24.62
N GLY A 228 17.55 -3.87 23.47
CA GLY A 228 18.15 -2.64 22.94
C GLY A 228 19.46 -2.83 22.18
N LEU A 229 19.80 -4.08 21.80
CA LEU A 229 20.97 -4.31 20.95
C LEU A 229 20.79 -3.70 19.56
N PRO A 230 21.89 -3.29 18.90
CA PRO A 230 21.82 -2.78 17.54
C PRO A 230 21.18 -3.77 16.57
N VAL A 231 20.23 -3.27 15.78
CA VAL A 231 19.51 -4.05 14.76
C VAL A 231 19.71 -3.40 13.40
N CYS A 232 20.06 -4.19 12.41
CA CYS A 232 20.07 -3.77 11.02
C CYS A 232 19.09 -4.60 10.22
N ALA A 233 18.38 -3.99 9.28
CA ALA A 233 17.46 -4.71 8.43
C ALA A 233 17.56 -4.18 7.00
N LYS A 234 17.39 -5.03 6.01
CA LYS A 234 17.41 -4.65 4.61
C LYS A 234 16.41 -5.49 3.82
N SER A 235 15.58 -4.87 2.99
CA SER A 235 14.82 -5.58 1.96
C SER A 235 15.68 -5.80 0.71
N ARG A 236 15.39 -6.84 -0.08
CA ARG A 236 16.21 -7.17 -1.25
C ARG A 236 16.42 -5.98 -2.20
N ASP A 237 15.36 -5.27 -2.53
CA ASP A 237 15.37 -4.29 -3.62
C ASP A 237 15.56 -2.83 -3.14
N ASN A 238 15.65 -2.58 -1.83
CA ASN A 238 15.84 -1.23 -1.28
C ASN A 238 17.08 -1.13 -0.37
N LEU A 239 17.38 0.10 0.03
CA LEU A 239 18.39 0.36 1.06
C LEU A 239 17.89 -0.10 2.43
N GLY A 240 18.82 -0.50 3.28
CA GLY A 240 18.53 -0.97 4.63
C GLY A 240 18.54 0.14 5.67
N ILE A 241 18.24 -0.27 6.89
CA ILE A 241 18.19 0.56 8.09
C ILE A 241 19.14 0.02 9.15
N ARG A 242 19.66 0.93 9.98
CA ARG A 242 20.41 0.64 11.20
C ARG A 242 19.79 1.37 12.37
N ILE A 243 19.39 0.60 13.37
CA ILE A 243 18.76 1.07 14.61
C ILE A 243 19.74 0.86 15.76
N GLU A 244 19.97 1.93 16.51
CA GLU A 244 20.76 1.91 17.75
C GLU A 244 20.08 2.85 18.75
N ASN A 245 20.10 2.49 20.04
CA ASN A 245 19.54 3.32 21.13
C ASN A 245 18.11 3.81 20.86
N GLY A 246 17.24 2.94 20.31
CA GLY A 246 15.85 3.29 20.02
C GLY A 246 15.65 4.30 18.89
N ALA A 247 16.67 4.56 18.05
CA ALA A 247 16.58 5.48 16.93
C ALA A 247 17.16 4.90 15.64
N VAL A 248 16.64 5.34 14.49
CA VAL A 248 17.24 5.05 13.18
C VAL A 248 18.46 5.95 13.02
N ILE A 249 19.65 5.36 13.02
CA ILE A 249 20.92 6.08 12.87
C ILE A 249 21.35 6.12 11.39
N ASP A 250 20.88 5.18 10.58
CA ASP A 250 21.14 5.12 9.14
C ASP A 250 19.92 4.52 8.42
N ASN A 251 19.44 5.19 7.38
CA ASN A 251 18.31 4.74 6.55
C ASN A 251 18.72 4.34 5.12
N ALA A 252 20.04 4.25 4.88
CA ALA A 252 20.65 3.89 3.61
C ALA A 252 21.68 2.74 3.76
N TYR A 253 21.52 1.88 4.77
CA TYR A 253 22.51 0.88 5.18
C TYR A 253 22.54 -0.34 4.25
N THR A 254 23.72 -0.72 3.73
CA THR A 254 23.91 -1.84 2.76
C THR A 254 24.83 -2.94 3.31
N GLY A 255 24.81 -3.19 4.62
CA GLY A 255 25.81 -4.04 5.29
C GLY A 255 26.04 -5.40 4.61
N LEU A 256 27.31 -5.74 4.36
CA LEU A 256 27.71 -6.92 3.57
C LEU A 256 27.07 -8.24 4.01
N VAL A 257 26.92 -8.44 5.32
CA VAL A 257 26.33 -9.69 5.86
C VAL A 257 24.81 -9.76 5.59
N LEU A 258 24.11 -8.62 5.49
CA LEU A 258 22.70 -8.59 5.11
C LEU A 258 22.54 -9.00 3.65
N GLU A 259 23.34 -8.43 2.76
CA GLU A 259 23.34 -8.76 1.33
C GLU A 259 23.63 -10.25 1.12
N GLU A 260 24.65 -10.77 1.79
CA GLU A 260 25.01 -12.19 1.71
C GLU A 260 23.90 -13.12 2.18
N VAL A 261 23.16 -12.75 3.24
CA VAL A 261 21.99 -13.52 3.68
C VAL A 261 20.83 -13.43 2.69
N ILE A 262 20.63 -12.27 2.06
CA ILE A 262 19.60 -12.09 1.03
C ILE A 262 19.88 -12.97 -0.20
N ASP A 263 21.15 -13.14 -0.55
CA ASP A 263 21.61 -13.93 -1.69
C ASP A 263 21.61 -15.44 -1.40
N VAL A 264 22.17 -15.85 -0.26
CA VAL A 264 22.32 -17.26 0.12
C VAL A 264 21.02 -17.84 0.69
N GLY A 265 20.20 -17.01 1.32
CA GLY A 265 18.93 -17.40 1.92
C GLY A 265 19.04 -18.32 3.13
N THR A 266 20.12 -18.22 3.89
CA THR A 266 20.26 -18.96 5.15
C THR A 266 20.79 -18.04 6.25
N THR A 267 20.58 -18.42 7.51
CA THR A 267 21.09 -17.63 8.64
C THR A 267 22.62 -17.70 8.71
N ILE A 268 23.28 -16.53 8.76
CA ILE A 268 24.73 -16.40 8.85
C ILE A 268 25.12 -15.87 10.23
N ARG A 269 26.14 -16.48 10.84
CA ARG A 269 26.76 -16.04 12.10
C ARG A 269 28.25 -15.88 11.89
N LYS A 270 28.76 -14.65 11.90
CA LYS A 270 30.19 -14.39 11.71
C LYS A 270 30.63 -13.07 12.33
N ILE A 271 31.94 -12.86 12.35
CA ILE A 271 32.52 -11.56 12.69
C ILE A 271 32.42 -10.68 11.44
N ALA A 272 31.80 -9.51 11.57
CA ALA A 272 31.71 -8.57 10.47
C ALA A 272 33.12 -8.05 10.11
N VAL A 273 33.44 -8.08 8.82
CA VAL A 273 34.77 -7.72 8.31
C VAL A 273 34.87 -6.25 7.90
N ASP A 274 33.73 -5.57 7.78
CA ASP A 274 33.61 -4.19 7.32
C ASP A 274 32.39 -3.48 7.93
N GLY A 275 32.31 -2.15 7.76
CA GLY A 275 31.23 -1.30 8.23
C GLY A 275 31.28 -0.97 9.72
N PRO A 276 30.22 -0.35 10.28
CA PRO A 276 30.17 0.12 11.67
C PRO A 276 30.37 -0.99 12.72
N TYR A 277 30.11 -2.25 12.35
CA TYR A 277 30.24 -3.41 13.23
C TYR A 277 31.50 -4.24 12.95
N LYS A 278 32.50 -3.70 12.23
CA LYS A 278 33.75 -4.41 11.95
C LYS A 278 34.40 -4.93 13.24
N GLY A 279 34.73 -6.21 13.26
CA GLY A 279 35.30 -6.91 14.43
C GLY A 279 34.26 -7.39 15.45
N ILE A 280 32.97 -7.09 15.25
CA ILE A 280 31.87 -7.52 16.12
C ILE A 280 31.20 -8.76 15.52
N ARG A 281 30.83 -9.72 16.37
CA ARG A 281 30.06 -10.89 15.96
C ARG A 281 28.60 -10.50 15.73
N VAL A 282 28.06 -10.89 14.58
CA VAL A 282 26.67 -10.65 14.20
C VAL A 282 25.97 -11.95 13.84
N ILE A 283 24.66 -11.99 14.07
CA ILE A 283 23.76 -13.01 13.53
C ILE A 283 22.79 -12.32 12.60
N VAL A 284 22.66 -12.85 11.38
CA VAL A 284 21.77 -12.31 10.36
C VAL A 284 20.92 -13.45 9.79
N THR A 285 19.61 -13.24 9.75
CA THR A 285 18.63 -14.25 9.37
C THR A 285 17.78 -13.75 8.19
N PRO A 286 17.50 -14.60 7.18
CA PRO A 286 16.63 -14.23 6.08
C PRO A 286 15.18 -14.15 6.57
N VAL A 287 14.44 -13.22 6.00
CA VAL A 287 12.99 -13.17 6.08
C VAL A 287 12.47 -13.80 4.79
N GLU A 288 11.76 -14.92 4.91
CA GLU A 288 11.25 -15.68 3.77
C GLU A 288 9.73 -15.57 3.65
N LEU A 289 9.26 -15.49 2.41
CA LEU A 289 7.85 -15.52 2.03
C LEU A 289 7.70 -16.29 0.73
N ASP A 290 6.75 -17.22 0.69
CA ASP A 290 6.44 -18.05 -0.49
C ASP A 290 7.71 -18.66 -1.14
N ASN A 291 8.58 -19.22 -0.30
CA ASN A 291 9.87 -19.82 -0.66
C ASN A 291 10.85 -18.85 -1.34
N ARG A 292 10.71 -17.55 -1.10
CA ARG A 292 11.66 -16.53 -1.52
C ARG A 292 12.08 -15.74 -0.30
N VAL A 293 13.38 -15.59 -0.11
CA VAL A 293 13.91 -14.57 0.80
C VAL A 293 13.38 -13.22 0.30
N ILE A 294 13.09 -12.25 1.15
CA ILE A 294 12.59 -10.91 0.72
C ILE A 294 13.28 -9.78 1.48
N ALA A 295 13.83 -10.09 2.66
CA ALA A 295 14.64 -9.22 3.46
C ALA A 295 15.64 -10.04 4.28
N ALA A 296 16.58 -9.36 4.93
CA ALA A 296 17.41 -9.91 6.00
C ALA A 296 17.37 -8.97 7.21
N ILE A 297 17.41 -9.56 8.40
CA ILE A 297 17.50 -8.83 9.67
C ILE A 297 18.68 -9.38 10.45
N GLY A 298 19.50 -8.47 10.96
CA GLY A 298 20.72 -8.77 11.70
C GLY A 298 20.77 -8.06 13.04
N VAL A 299 21.30 -8.76 14.03
CA VAL A 299 21.58 -8.21 15.37
C VAL A 299 22.99 -8.56 15.81
N VAL A 300 23.52 -7.79 16.75
CA VAL A 300 24.80 -8.12 17.41
C VAL A 300 24.63 -9.40 18.24
N ASP A 301 25.54 -10.36 18.07
CA ASP A 301 25.52 -11.64 18.78
C ASP A 301 26.35 -11.56 20.08
N ILE A 302 25.69 -11.24 21.18
CA ILE A 302 26.31 -11.11 22.50
C ILE A 302 26.50 -12.43 23.24
N ARG A 303 26.03 -13.57 22.70
CA ARG A 303 26.17 -14.88 23.37
C ARG A 303 27.63 -15.28 23.60
N SER A 304 28.53 -14.76 22.77
CA SER A 304 29.98 -14.99 22.91
C SER A 304 30.62 -14.12 23.99
N MET A 305 29.99 -13.00 24.37
CA MET A 305 30.51 -12.07 25.39
C MET A 305 30.17 -12.52 26.81
N ALA A 306 29.12 -13.34 26.99
CA ALA A 306 28.66 -13.82 28.30
C ALA A 306 29.38 -15.09 28.82
N GLY A 307 30.42 -15.57 28.12
CA GLY A 307 31.07 -16.83 28.46
C GLY A 307 30.28 -18.05 27.96
N ILE A 308 31.00 -19.11 27.61
CA ILE A 308 30.61 -20.19 26.69
C ILE A 308 29.48 -21.12 27.21
N ASN A 309 28.82 -20.86 28.36
CA ASN A 309 27.94 -21.86 29.01
C ASN A 309 26.56 -21.42 29.52
N ASN A 310 26.02 -20.26 29.16
CA ASN A 310 24.64 -19.92 29.55
C ASN A 310 23.65 -20.16 28.41
N LEU A 311 23.33 -21.43 28.17
CA LEU A 311 21.97 -21.78 27.74
C LEU A 311 21.03 -21.34 28.86
N ILE A 312 20.05 -20.48 28.56
CA ILE A 312 18.91 -20.30 29.46
C ILE A 312 18.24 -21.67 29.57
N ARG A 313 18.58 -22.43 30.64
CA ARG A 313 17.82 -23.61 31.02
C ARG A 313 16.48 -23.09 31.52
N LEU A 314 15.47 -23.16 30.67
CA LEU A 314 14.09 -23.15 31.14
C LEU A 314 13.97 -24.39 32.03
N ARG A 315 13.73 -24.19 33.34
CA ARG A 315 13.52 -25.27 34.30
C ARG A 315 12.46 -26.22 33.74
N SER A 316 12.84 -27.46 33.49
CA SER A 316 11.90 -28.57 33.58
C SER A 316 11.77 -28.87 35.06
N ASP A 317 10.64 -28.48 35.64
CA ASP A 317 10.30 -28.88 37.00
C ASP A 317 10.14 -30.41 37.02
N ASP A 318 11.16 -31.10 37.53
CA ASP A 318 10.97 -32.41 38.14
C ASP A 318 10.22 -32.16 39.46
N ASN A 319 8.94 -32.49 39.49
CA ASN A 319 8.23 -32.72 40.74
C ASN A 319 7.98 -34.23 40.88
N GLU A 320 8.43 -34.70 42.04
CA GLU A 320 8.36 -36.03 42.66
C GLU A 320 7.10 -36.86 42.39
#